data_AF-A0A940QQJ3-F1
#
_entry.id   AF-A0A940QQJ3-F1
#
_cell.length_a   1.000
_cell.length_b   1.000
_cell.length_c   1.000
_cell.angle_alpha   90.00
_cell.angle_beta   90.00
_cell.angle_gamma   90.00
#
_symmetry.space_group_name_H-M   'P 1'
#
loop_
_entity.id
_entity.type
_entity.pdbx_description
1 polymer ?
#
loop_
_entity_poly.entity_id
_entity_poly.type
_entity_poly.pdbx_seq_one_letter_code
_entity_poly.pdbx_strand_id
1 'polypeptide(L)'
;MYRSKNWKLVRSISLILLVILLWCCIDLGMNLAAAMIPSMNDGIGCRSFVYLLLHGDQNWSLEAYWNSLNRCCYLTLLVLFENIVLAILNIWKGEK
;
A
#
# COMPACT_ATOMS: atom_id res chain seq x y z
N MET A 1 18.38 15.80 23.85
CA MET A 1 16.90 15.90 23.84
C MET A 1 16.28 16.04 22.42
N TYR A 2 16.98 16.58 21.42
CA TYR A 2 16.45 16.73 20.04
C TYR A 2 16.30 15.42 19.22
N ARG A 3 17.02 14.35 19.57
CA ARG A 3 17.09 13.11 18.80
C ARG A 3 15.80 12.25 18.85
N SER A 4 15.03 12.34 19.95
CA SER A 4 13.85 11.48 20.13
C SER A 4 12.60 11.98 19.38
N LYS A 5 12.44 13.30 19.18
CA LYS A 5 11.28 13.84 18.43
C LYS A 5 11.30 13.43 16.96
N ASN A 6 12.46 13.52 16.30
CA ASN A 6 12.60 13.17 14.89
C ASN A 6 12.35 11.68 14.65
N TRP A 7 12.79 10.81 15.57
CA TRP A 7 12.57 9.37 15.49
C TRP A 7 11.08 9.00 15.57
N LYS A 8 10.33 9.60 16.51
CA LYS A 8 8.88 9.40 16.64
C LYS A 8 8.12 9.89 15.41
N LEU A 9 8.56 11.02 14.82
CA LEU A 9 8.00 11.53 13.57
C LEU A 9 8.22 10.56 12.41
N VAL A 10 9.46 10.10 12.19
CA VAL A 10 9.80 9.14 11.11
C VAL A 10 8.98 7.86 11.24
N ARG A 11 8.86 7.31 12.45
CA ARG A 11 8.02 6.13 12.69
C ARG A 11 6.54 6.40 12.41
N SER A 12 6.02 7.57 12.79
CA SER A 12 4.62 7.93 12.52
C SER A 12 4.37 8.05 11.02
N ILE A 13 5.29 8.70 10.28
CA ILE A 13 5.19 8.83 8.82
C ILE A 13 5.28 7.46 8.14
N SER A 14 6.21 6.61 8.56
CA SER A 14 6.36 5.25 8.00
C SER A 14 5.12 4.38 8.26
N LEU A 15 4.49 4.48 9.45
CA LEU A 15 3.23 3.81 9.74
C LEU A 15 2.07 4.34 8.88
N ILE A 16 1.96 5.66 8.68
CA ILE A 16 0.94 6.25 7.80
C ILE A 16 1.15 5.74 6.37
N LEU A 17 2.39 5.72 5.89
CA LEU A 17 2.72 5.19 4.57
C LEU A 17 2.34 3.71 4.44
N LEU A 18 2.57 2.91 5.48
CA LEU A 18 2.18 1.50 5.52
C LEU A 18 0.66 1.33 5.38
N VAL A 19 -0.14 2.13 6.09
CA VAL A 19 -1.60 2.09 6.00
C VAL A 19 -2.08 2.46 4.59
N ILE A 20 -1.48 3.49 3.98
CA ILE A 20 -1.81 3.89 2.60
C ILE A 20 -1.49 2.75 1.62
N LEU A 21 -0.32 2.12 1.74
CA LEU A 21 0.08 1.01 0.88
C LEU A 21 -0.83 -0.22 1.05
N LEU A 22 -1.27 -0.52 2.28
CA LEU A 22 -2.25 -1.58 2.54
C LEU A 22 -3.59 -1.30 1.86
N TRP A 23 -4.08 -0.06 1.93
CA TRP A 23 -5.28 0.34 1.20
C TRP A 23 -5.11 0.20 -0.31
N CYS A 24 -3.98 0.62 -0.88
CA CYS A 24 -3.69 0.43 -2.30
C CYS A 24 -3.65 -1.06 -2.68
N CYS A 25 -3.08 -1.93 -1.84
CA CYS A 25 -3.07 -3.38 -2.06
C CYS A 25 -4.49 -3.97 -2.07
N ILE A 26 -5.34 -3.58 -1.12
CA ILE A 26 -6.74 -4.03 -1.06
C ILE A 26 -7.47 -3.54 -2.32
N ASP A 27 -7.26 -2.29 -2.69
CA ASP A 27 -7.90 -1.68 -3.85
C ASP A 27 -7.55 -2.39 -5.16
N LEU A 28 -6.26 -2.61 -5.40
CA LEU A 28 -5.75 -3.33 -6.57
C LEU A 28 -6.19 -4.79 -6.55
N GLY A 29 -6.25 -5.43 -5.38
CA GLY A 29 -6.72 -6.81 -5.20
C GLY A 29 -8.20 -6.98 -5.55
N MET A 30 -9.06 -6.07 -5.08
CA MET A 30 -10.48 -6.07 -5.43
C MET A 30 -10.69 -5.82 -6.92
N ASN A 31 -9.95 -4.89 -7.51
CA ASN A 31 -10.01 -4.60 -8.94
C ASN A 31 -9.54 -5.77 -9.81
N LEU A 32 -8.45 -6.45 -9.41
CA LEU A 32 -7.99 -7.66 -10.06
C LEU A 32 -9.05 -8.76 -10.00
N ALA A 33 -9.65 -8.98 -8.83
CA ALA A 33 -10.70 -9.99 -8.65
C ALA A 33 -11.93 -9.68 -9.52
N ALA A 34 -12.33 -8.41 -9.61
CA ALA A 34 -13.41 -7.98 -10.49
C ALA A 34 -13.09 -8.20 -11.97
N ALA A 35 -11.86 -7.90 -12.40
CA ALA A 35 -11.38 -8.12 -13.77
C ALA A 35 -11.34 -9.61 -14.16
N MET A 36 -11.18 -10.52 -13.18
CA MET A 36 -11.21 -11.96 -13.41
C MET A 36 -12.63 -12.54 -13.62
N ILE A 37 -13.68 -11.81 -13.26
CA ILE A 37 -15.07 -12.26 -13.40
C ILE A 37 -15.66 -11.65 -14.68
N PRO A 38 -15.85 -12.43 -15.76
CA PRO A 38 -16.28 -11.89 -17.06
C PRO A 38 -17.63 -11.17 -17.01
N SER A 39 -18.54 -11.58 -16.11
CA SER A 39 -19.85 -10.96 -15.92
C SER A 39 -19.84 -9.66 -15.11
N MET A 40 -18.70 -9.32 -14.49
CA MET A 40 -18.49 -8.03 -13.81
C MET A 40 -17.50 -7.15 -14.58
N ASN A 41 -16.81 -7.72 -15.56
CA ASN A 41 -15.82 -7.08 -16.39
C ASN A 41 -16.47 -6.54 -17.67
N ASP A 42 -17.38 -5.57 -17.53
CA ASP A 42 -17.99 -4.84 -18.65
C ASP A 42 -17.00 -3.86 -19.32
N GLY A 43 -15.69 -4.11 -19.20
CA GLY A 43 -14.62 -3.17 -19.57
C GLY A 43 -14.48 -1.98 -18.63
N ILE A 44 -15.41 -1.79 -17.68
CA ILE A 44 -15.35 -0.74 -16.66
C ILE A 44 -14.69 -1.36 -15.43
N GLY A 45 -13.37 -1.21 -15.29
CA GLY A 45 -12.67 -1.56 -14.06
C GLY A 45 -13.41 -0.95 -12.86
N CYS A 46 -13.64 -1.73 -11.80
CA CYS A 46 -14.38 -1.28 -10.62
C CYS A 46 -13.82 0.05 -10.12
N ARG A 47 -14.54 1.15 -10.41
CA ARG A 47 -14.09 2.52 -10.14
C ARG A 47 -13.95 2.74 -8.64
N SER A 48 -12.79 2.44 -8.10
CA SER A 48 -12.46 2.80 -6.73
C SER A 48 -11.91 4.21 -6.66
N PHE A 49 -12.08 4.85 -5.50
CA PHE A 49 -11.66 6.22 -5.27
C PHE A 49 -10.15 6.41 -5.50
N VAL A 50 -9.34 5.41 -5.17
CA VAL A 50 -7.88 5.40 -5.37
C VAL A 50 -7.53 5.20 -6.85
N TYR A 51 -8.27 4.35 -7.56
CA TYR A 51 -8.16 4.16 -9.01
C TYR A 51 -8.41 5.46 -9.78
N LEU A 52 -9.46 6.21 -9.42
CA LEU A 52 -9.80 7.48 -10.07
C LEU A 52 -8.75 8.58 -9.83
N LEU A 53 -8.14 8.59 -8.63
CA LEU A 53 -7.19 9.63 -8.22
C LEU A 53 -5.77 9.40 -8.73
N LEU A 54 -5.36 8.13 -8.93
CA LEU A 54 -4.01 7.77 -9.31
C LEU A 54 -3.86 7.37 -10.79
N HIS A 55 -4.92 6.86 -11.44
CA HIS A 55 -4.75 6.09 -12.68
C HIS A 55 -5.67 6.48 -13.86
N GLY A 56 -6.64 7.38 -13.68
CA GLY A 56 -7.48 7.89 -14.77
C GLY A 56 -8.48 6.88 -15.36
N ASP A 57 -9.00 7.15 -16.57
CA ASP A 57 -10.13 6.43 -17.21
C ASP A 57 -9.66 5.35 -18.22
N GLN A 58 -8.60 4.59 -17.89
CA GLN A 58 -8.06 3.57 -18.80
C GLN A 58 -8.53 2.16 -18.43
N ASN A 59 -9.06 1.42 -19.41
CA ASN A 59 -9.36 0.00 -19.29
C ASN A 59 -8.06 -0.78 -19.06
N TRP A 60 -7.78 -1.13 -17.80
CA TRP A 60 -6.59 -1.88 -17.43
C TRP A 60 -6.73 -3.35 -17.82
N SER A 61 -5.67 -3.91 -18.41
CA SER A 61 -5.59 -5.36 -18.61
C SER A 61 -5.43 -6.08 -17.27
N LEU A 62 -5.83 -7.36 -17.23
CA LEU A 62 -5.62 -8.22 -16.06
C LEU A 62 -4.14 -8.24 -15.64
N GLU A 63 -3.23 -8.26 -16.61
CA GLU A 63 -1.79 -8.22 -16.39
C GLU A 63 -1.34 -6.89 -15.74
N ALA A 64 -1.92 -5.76 -16.15
CA ALA A 64 -1.62 -4.46 -15.54
C ALA A 64 -2.04 -4.41 -14.07
N TYR A 65 -3.21 -4.96 -13.73
CA TYR A 65 -3.65 -5.10 -12.34
C TYR A 65 -2.72 -6.02 -11.54
N TRP A 66 -2.35 -7.17 -12.10
CA TRP A 66 -1.46 -8.12 -11.44
C TRP A 66 -0.07 -7.53 -11.16
N ASN A 67 0.54 -6.89 -12.16
CA ASN A 67 1.85 -6.27 -12.02
C ASN A 67 1.84 -5.11 -11.02
N SER A 68 0.78 -4.30 -11.03
CA SER A 68 0.65 -3.19 -10.08
C SER A 68 0.40 -3.67 -8.66
N LEU A 69 -0.44 -4.70 -8.47
CA LEU A 69 -0.65 -5.33 -7.17
C LEU A 69 0.66 -5.90 -6.63
N ASN A 70 1.43 -6.64 -7.44
CA ASN A 70 2.71 -7.18 -7.03
C ASN A 70 3.69 -6.09 -6.58
N ARG A 71 3.82 -5.01 -7.36
CA ARG A 71 4.66 -3.86 -6.98
C ARG A 71 4.21 -3.23 -5.67
N CYS A 72 2.89 -3.05 -5.50
CA CYS A 72 2.32 -2.51 -4.26
C CYS A 72 2.59 -3.42 -3.06
N CYS A 73 2.45 -4.75 -3.23
CA CYS A 73 2.78 -5.74 -2.20
C CYS A 73 4.26 -5.69 -1.81
N TYR A 74 5.18 -5.61 -2.79
CA TYR A 74 6.61 -5.49 -2.49
C TYR A 74 6.94 -4.20 -1.72
N LEU A 75 6.37 -3.06 -2.12
CA LEU A 75 6.53 -1.81 -1.40
C LEU A 75 5.96 -1.90 0.03
N THR A 76 4.78 -2.51 0.18
CA THR A 76 4.14 -2.74 1.49
C THR A 76 5.04 -3.59 2.39
N LEU A 77 5.61 -4.68 1.86
CA LEU A 77 6.52 -5.55 2.60
C LEU A 77 7.80 -4.83 3.01
N LEU A 78 8.36 -3.99 2.14
CA LEU A 78 9.55 -3.20 2.44
C LEU A 78 9.29 -2.23 3.59
N VAL A 79 8.17 -1.49 3.55
CA VAL A 79 7.79 -0.55 4.62
C VAL A 79 7.41 -1.29 5.90
N LEU A 80 6.77 -2.47 5.81
CA LEU A 80 6.51 -3.31 6.98
C LEU A 80 7.82 -3.73 7.65
N PHE A 81 8.80 -4.19 6.87
CA PHE A 81 10.11 -4.58 7.37
C PHE A 81 10.84 -3.40 8.04
N GLU A 82 10.81 -2.22 7.41
CA GLU A 82 11.31 -0.99 8.03
C GLU A 82 10.66 -0.76 9.40
N ASN A 83 9.33 -0.82 9.51
CA ASN A 83 8.61 -0.62 10.77
C ASN A 83 8.97 -1.66 11.84
N ILE A 84 9.20 -2.91 11.46
CA ILE A 84 9.67 -3.96 12.38
C ILE A 84 11.06 -3.60 12.92
N VAL A 85 11.99 -3.20 12.05
CA VAL A 85 13.34 -2.78 12.45
C VAL A 85 13.27 -1.56 13.38
N LEU A 86 12.46 -0.55 13.04
CA LEU A 86 12.26 0.63 13.88
C LEU A 86 11.68 0.26 15.26
N ALA A 87 10.75 -0.68 15.33
CA ALA A 87 10.17 -1.16 16.57
C ALA A 87 11.20 -1.89 17.45
N ILE A 88 12.01 -2.78 16.87
CA ILE A 88 13.09 -3.49 17.58
C ILE A 88 14.11 -2.50 18.15
N LEU A 89 14.55 -1.54 17.34
CA LEU A 89 15.50 -0.51 17.78
C LEU A 89 14.94 0.36 18.92
N ASN A 90 13.64 0.60 18.93
CA ASN A 90 12.98 1.36 20.01
C ASN A 90 12.99 0.58 21.33
N ILE A 91 12.68 -0.72 21.27
CA ILE A 91 12.71 -1.62 22.43
C ILE A 91 14.15 -1.72 22.98
N TRP A 92 15.13 -1.89 22.11
CA TRP A 92 16.55 -1.99 22.50
C TRP A 92 17.08 -0.72 23.18
N LYS A 93 16.62 0.46 22.75
CA LYS A 93 17.01 1.74 23.36
C LYS A 93 16.29 2.04 24.67
N GLY A 94 15.33 1.22 25.09
CA GLY A 94 14.55 1.44 26.31
C GLY A 94 13.60 2.64 26.24
N GLU A 95 13.36 3.21 25.05
CA GLU A 95 12.38 4.26 24.84
C GLU A 95 10.97 3.63 24.78
N LYS A 96 10.34 3.46 25.95
CA LYS A 96 8.93 3.07 26.06
C LYS A 96 8.01 4.21 25.63
#